data_AF-A0AAV0JJW5-F1
#
_entry.id   AF-A0AAV0JJW5-F1
#
_cell.length_a   1.000
_cell.length_b   1.000
_cell.length_c   1.000
_cell.angle_alpha   90.00
_cell.angle_beta   90.00
_cell.angle_gamma   90.00
#
_symmetry.space_group_name_H-M   'P 1'
#
loop_
_entity.id
_entity.type
_entity.pdbx_description
1 polymer ?
#
loop_
_entity_poly.entity_id
_entity_poly.type
_entity_poly.pdbx_seq_one_letter_code
_entity_poly.pdbx_strand_id
1 'polypeptide(L)'
;MVKKKLGGGMNAFEALNKIVSEPHYLFHFLVFFSYFVVRSSATQVLSPQLSLRFLRREIQAVLGFAVLAAVKLVKEETWEGFIADTIFYAKLFLIAISLVLDYHLALWYTVLFSGSPPFLSFSCYFYCNIDSSVAKRVIDSWTGFRIFAVIYLLAQQPVFEELGDVNKLTPLQLETLLTEGHTSRYWLVEFRAQCSSTCIRTSRCFPELSVTYSNKNLSFGSVDLGLFPNAAERFGISLSGGMNQLPTYILFENATEVARFPEWGFEAKAPYPPLTKGRIVRHFELDRLLLEYVNGK
;
A
#
# COMPACT_ATOMS: atom_id res chain seq x y z
N MET A 1 35.06 -22.78 4.61
CA MET A 1 34.04 -22.27 5.56
C MET A 1 33.92 -20.77 5.37
N VAL A 2 33.07 -20.35 4.43
CA VAL A 2 32.95 -18.95 4.01
C VAL A 2 32.09 -18.21 5.02
N LYS A 3 32.68 -17.24 5.74
CA LYS A 3 31.93 -16.26 6.53
C LYS A 3 31.01 -15.50 5.57
N LYS A 4 29.71 -15.81 5.60
CA LYS A 4 28.66 -15.06 4.92
C LYS A 4 28.67 -13.66 5.54
N LYS A 5 29.16 -12.68 4.79
CA LYS A 5 29.16 -11.26 5.15
C LYS A 5 27.68 -10.88 5.28
N LEU A 6 27.18 -10.74 6.50
CA LEU A 6 25.86 -10.18 6.79
C LEU A 6 25.85 -8.78 6.15
N GLY A 7 25.19 -8.67 5.00
CA GLY A 7 24.79 -7.39 4.43
C GLY A 7 23.92 -6.67 5.46
N GLY A 8 24.14 -5.37 5.61
CA GLY A 8 23.56 -4.52 6.64
C GLY A 8 22.09 -4.83 6.87
N GLY A 9 21.80 -5.49 7.99
CA GLY A 9 20.44 -5.62 8.49
C GLY A 9 20.01 -4.26 9.00
N MET A 10 18.89 -3.77 8.49
CA MET A 10 18.22 -2.57 8.98
C MET A 10 18.09 -2.69 10.51
N ASN A 11 18.61 -1.72 11.25
CA ASN A 11 18.55 -1.79 12.72
C ASN A 11 17.10 -1.52 13.18
N ALA A 12 16.75 -1.94 14.40
CA ALA A 12 15.39 -1.76 14.93
C ALA A 12 14.92 -0.30 14.90
N PHE A 13 15.86 0.64 14.99
CA PHE A 13 15.61 2.07 14.92
C PHE A 13 15.21 2.53 13.50
N GLU A 14 15.84 2.03 12.45
CA GLU A 14 15.48 2.28 11.06
C GLU A 14 14.12 1.66 10.71
N ALA A 15 13.80 0.48 11.25
CA ALA A 15 12.48 -0.13 11.12
C ALA A 15 11.38 0.72 11.79
N LEU A 16 11.64 1.22 13.01
CA LEU A 16 10.77 2.16 13.71
C LEU A 16 10.60 3.46 12.91
N ASN A 17 11.70 4.03 12.42
CA ASN A 17 11.66 5.25 11.63
C ASN A 17 10.80 5.06 10.37
N LYS A 18 10.90 3.89 9.71
CA LYS A 18 10.09 3.54 8.55
C LYS A 18 8.61 3.31 8.89
N ILE A 19 8.30 2.68 10.02
CA ILE A 19 6.91 2.54 10.50
C ILE A 19 6.28 3.91 10.78
N VAL A 20 7.05 4.83 11.36
CA VAL A 20 6.61 6.19 11.68
C VAL A 20 6.51 7.08 10.44
N SER A 21 7.45 6.94 9.50
CA SER A 21 7.54 7.77 8.30
C SER A 21 6.52 7.39 7.24
N GLU A 22 6.11 6.12 7.17
CA GLU A 22 5.11 5.65 6.21
C GLU A 22 3.69 5.75 6.80
N PRO A 23 2.79 6.61 6.25
CA PRO A 23 1.48 6.88 6.83
C PRO A 23 0.59 5.63 7.01
N HIS A 24 0.70 4.68 6.08
CA HIS A 24 -0.03 3.42 6.13
C HIS A 24 0.41 2.52 7.31
N TYR A 25 1.70 2.47 7.61
CA TYR A 25 2.20 1.69 8.74
C TYR A 25 1.90 2.40 10.07
N LEU A 26 2.04 3.73 10.10
CA LEU A 26 1.67 4.55 11.25
C LEU A 26 0.20 4.38 11.62
N PHE A 27 -0.71 4.41 10.65
CA PHE A 27 -2.14 4.18 10.90
C PHE A 27 -2.38 2.82 11.56
N HIS A 28 -1.87 1.73 10.97
CA HIS A 28 -2.03 0.39 11.54
C HIS A 28 -1.42 0.24 12.94
N PHE A 29 -0.26 0.85 13.15
CA PHE A 29 0.39 0.91 14.46
C PHE A 29 -0.50 1.60 15.48
N LEU A 30 -0.97 2.81 15.16
CA LEU A 30 -1.81 3.57 16.07
C LEU A 30 -3.16 2.86 16.35
N VAL A 31 -3.76 2.20 15.35
CA VAL A 31 -4.96 1.36 15.51
C VAL A 31 -4.69 0.18 16.45
N PHE A 32 -3.51 -0.43 16.40
CA PHE A 32 -3.15 -1.47 17.36
C PHE A 32 -3.11 -0.93 18.79
N PHE A 33 -2.46 0.22 19.02
CA PHE A 33 -2.38 0.83 20.35
C PHE A 33 -3.72 1.36 20.88
N SER A 34 -4.65 1.70 19.98
CA SER A 34 -6.00 2.12 20.36
C SER A 34 -6.74 1.07 21.20
N TYR A 35 -6.40 -0.22 21.05
CA TYR A 35 -7.00 -1.30 21.82
C TYR A 35 -6.74 -1.19 23.32
N PHE A 36 -5.61 -0.63 23.74
CA PHE A 36 -5.34 -0.39 25.17
C PHE A 36 -6.35 0.59 25.78
N VAL A 37 -6.76 1.60 25.00
CA VAL A 37 -7.80 2.56 25.41
C VAL A 37 -9.15 1.85 25.51
N VAL A 38 -9.49 1.03 24.50
CA VAL A 38 -10.71 0.19 24.50
C VAL A 38 -10.75 -0.71 25.75
N ARG A 39 -9.65 -1.39 26.05
CA ARG A 39 -9.51 -2.31 27.18
C ARG A 39 -9.67 -1.59 28.53
N SER A 40 -9.09 -0.40 28.65
CA SER A 40 -9.17 0.45 29.84
C SER A 40 -10.57 1.02 30.07
N SER A 41 -11.34 1.26 29.00
CA SER A 41 -12.74 1.64 29.12
C SER A 41 -13.63 0.43 29.43
N ALA A 42 -13.30 -0.75 28.90
CA ALA A 42 -14.06 -1.98 29.15
C ALA A 42 -13.91 -2.48 30.61
N THR A 43 -12.76 -2.30 31.27
CA THR A 43 -12.58 -2.67 32.70
C THR A 43 -13.57 -1.97 33.62
N GLN A 44 -14.05 -0.77 33.27
CA GLN A 44 -14.99 0.01 34.08
C GLN A 44 -16.42 -0.54 34.00
N VAL A 45 -16.73 -1.33 32.97
CA VAL A 45 -18.06 -1.92 32.73
C VAL A 45 -18.10 -3.39 33.11
N LEU A 46 -16.98 -4.10 32.93
CA LEU A 46 -16.89 -5.55 33.13
C LEU A 46 -16.73 -5.90 34.61
N SER A 47 -17.33 -7.02 35.02
CA SER A 47 -17.09 -7.57 36.35
C SER A 47 -15.62 -8.02 36.50
N PRO A 48 -15.03 -7.94 37.71
CA PRO A 48 -13.63 -8.29 37.93
C PRO A 48 -13.26 -9.71 37.47
N GLN A 49 -14.17 -10.67 37.65
CA GLN A 49 -14.01 -12.07 37.27
C GLN A 49 -13.96 -12.25 35.75
N LEU A 50 -14.77 -11.48 35.02
CA LEU A 50 -14.81 -11.51 33.56
C LEU A 50 -13.58 -10.81 32.97
N SER A 51 -13.15 -9.68 33.56
CA SER A 51 -11.92 -8.97 33.19
C SER A 51 -10.67 -9.86 33.31
N LEU A 52 -10.56 -10.67 34.37
CA LEU A 52 -9.44 -11.60 34.56
C LEU A 52 -9.41 -12.71 33.50
N ARG A 53 -10.59 -13.26 33.13
CA ARG A 53 -10.70 -14.27 32.07
C ARG A 53 -10.30 -13.70 30.71
N PHE A 54 -10.68 -12.46 30.41
CA PHE A 54 -10.27 -11.77 29.19
C PHE A 54 -8.77 -11.48 29.17
N LEU A 55 -8.21 -10.99 30.28
CA LEU A 55 -6.76 -10.76 30.39
C LEU A 55 -5.95 -12.03 30.10
N ARG A 56 -6.40 -13.19 30.57
CA ARG A 56 -5.74 -14.47 30.27
C ARG A 56 -5.75 -14.78 28.76
N ARG A 57 -6.87 -14.52 28.08
CA ARG A 57 -7.00 -14.73 26.62
C ARG A 57 -6.16 -13.72 25.82
N GLU A 58 -6.10 -12.47 26.28
CA GLU A 58 -5.22 -11.44 25.72
C GLU A 58 -3.75 -11.84 25.82
N ILE A 59 -3.31 -12.29 27.00
CA ILE A 59 -1.94 -12.77 27.21
C ILE A 59 -1.65 -13.96 26.28
N GLN A 60 -2.57 -14.91 26.14
CA GLN A 60 -2.42 -16.05 25.22
C GLN A 60 -2.29 -15.59 23.76
N ALA A 61 -3.09 -14.62 23.33
CA ALA A 61 -3.04 -14.06 21.99
C ALA A 61 -1.72 -13.30 21.73
N VAL A 62 -1.26 -12.50 22.69
CA VAL A 62 0.04 -11.79 22.60
C VAL A 62 1.21 -12.76 22.57
N LEU A 63 1.19 -13.81 23.39
CA LEU A 63 2.21 -14.86 23.35
C LEU A 63 2.22 -15.60 22.01
N GLY A 64 1.04 -15.94 21.49
CA GLY A 64 0.91 -16.56 20.16
C GLY A 64 1.47 -15.67 19.05
N PHE A 65 1.15 -14.38 19.08
CA PHE A 65 1.70 -13.38 18.16
C PHE A 65 3.22 -13.27 18.28
N ALA A 66 3.76 -13.20 19.50
CA ALA A 66 5.21 -13.10 19.73
C ALA A 66 5.97 -14.33 19.20
N VAL A 67 5.43 -15.53 19.37
CA VAL A 67 6.02 -16.76 18.81
C VAL A 67 6.01 -16.74 17.29
N LEU A 68 4.89 -16.36 16.66
CA LEU A 68 4.80 -16.25 15.20
C LEU A 68 5.75 -15.20 14.64
N ALA A 69 5.84 -14.04 15.28
CA ALA A 69 6.79 -12.99 14.92
C ALA A 69 8.24 -13.48 15.05
N ALA A 70 8.60 -14.17 16.14
CA ALA A 70 9.94 -14.74 16.32
C ALA A 70 10.29 -15.79 15.24
N VAL A 71 9.35 -16.67 14.90
CA VAL A 71 9.53 -17.66 13.83
C VAL A 71 9.74 -16.97 12.48
N LYS A 72 8.99 -15.90 12.20
CA LYS A 72 9.10 -15.13 10.97
C LYS A 72 10.37 -14.29 10.88
N LEU A 73 10.84 -13.76 12.01
CA LEU A 73 12.10 -13.02 12.10
C LEU A 73 13.30 -13.90 11.69
N VAL A 74 13.25 -15.20 11.99
CA VAL A 74 14.31 -16.15 11.63
C VAL A 74 14.18 -16.62 10.17
N LYS A 75 12.96 -16.64 9.63
CA LYS A 75 12.68 -17.19 8.29
C LYS A 75 12.82 -16.16 7.17
N GLU A 76 12.49 -14.89 7.42
CA GLU A 76 12.48 -13.90 6.36
C GLU A 76 13.83 -13.21 6.19
N GLU A 77 14.32 -13.22 4.95
CA GLU A 77 15.58 -12.56 4.58
C GLU A 77 15.39 -11.05 4.34
N THR A 78 14.14 -10.58 4.22
CA THR A 78 13.82 -9.17 3.97
C THR A 78 13.01 -8.57 5.13
N TRP A 79 13.49 -7.44 5.67
CA TRP A 79 12.78 -6.67 6.71
C TRP A 79 11.39 -6.22 6.27
N GLU A 80 11.28 -5.95 4.99
CA GLU A 80 10.13 -5.46 4.27
C GLU A 80 8.98 -6.50 4.27
N GLY A 81 9.30 -7.78 4.03
CA GLY A 81 8.36 -8.90 4.15
C GLY A 81 8.01 -9.19 5.61
N PHE A 82 9.00 -9.15 6.51
CA PHE A 82 8.78 -9.32 7.95
C PHE A 82 7.78 -8.29 8.52
N ILE A 83 7.92 -7.01 8.17
CA ILE A 83 7.03 -5.94 8.64
C ILE A 83 5.60 -6.17 8.10
N ALA A 84 5.45 -6.51 6.82
CA ALA A 84 4.14 -6.76 6.22
C ALA A 84 3.41 -7.93 6.89
N ASP A 85 4.10 -9.05 7.10
CA ASP A 85 3.56 -10.24 7.77
C ASP A 85 3.23 -9.95 9.24
N THR A 86 4.11 -9.24 9.95
CA THR A 86 3.89 -8.85 11.35
C THR A 86 2.63 -7.99 11.49
N ILE A 87 2.42 -7.03 10.59
CA ILE A 87 1.22 -6.19 10.58
C ILE A 87 -0.02 -7.03 10.25
N PHE A 88 0.07 -7.95 9.28
CA PHE A 88 -1.04 -8.85 8.94
C PHE A 88 -1.46 -9.71 10.14
N TYR A 89 -0.51 -10.33 10.85
CA TYR A 89 -0.80 -11.08 12.06
C TYR A 89 -1.37 -10.19 13.16
N ALA A 90 -0.80 -9.00 13.38
CA ALA A 90 -1.30 -8.06 14.38
C ALA A 90 -2.79 -7.71 14.14
N LYS A 91 -3.20 -7.52 12.88
CA LYS A 91 -4.61 -7.31 12.50
C LYS A 91 -5.49 -8.50 12.89
N LEU A 92 -5.08 -9.71 12.52
CA LEU A 92 -5.83 -10.93 12.80
C LEU A 92 -5.99 -11.17 14.30
N PHE A 93 -4.91 -11.04 15.06
CA PHE A 93 -4.96 -11.18 16.53
C PHE A 93 -5.82 -10.10 17.17
N LEU A 94 -5.74 -8.84 16.70
CA LEU A 94 -6.55 -7.76 17.23
C LEU A 94 -8.05 -7.98 16.99
N ILE A 95 -8.42 -8.44 15.79
CA ILE A 95 -9.81 -8.82 15.48
C ILE A 95 -10.26 -9.99 16.37
N ALA A 96 -9.43 -11.03 16.54
CA ALA A 96 -9.75 -12.19 17.36
C ALA A 96 -9.95 -11.83 18.84
N ILE A 97 -9.07 -11.01 19.41
CA ILE A 97 -9.21 -10.50 20.78
C ILE A 97 -10.48 -9.64 20.90
N SER A 98 -10.73 -8.77 19.92
CA SER A 98 -11.93 -7.93 19.90
C SER A 98 -13.21 -8.75 19.83
N LEU A 99 -13.22 -9.85 19.05
CA LEU A 99 -14.36 -10.78 18.93
C LEU A 99 -14.68 -11.46 20.27
N VAL A 100 -13.63 -11.81 21.02
CA VAL A 100 -13.79 -12.39 22.35
C VAL A 100 -14.36 -11.37 23.34
N LEU A 101 -14.02 -10.08 23.20
CA LEU A 101 -14.51 -9.01 24.05
C LEU A 101 -15.96 -8.62 23.71
N ASP A 102 -16.23 -8.34 22.43
CA ASP A 102 -17.54 -7.97 21.91
C ASP A 102 -17.58 -8.11 20.37
N TYR A 103 -18.59 -8.81 19.83
CA TYR A 103 -18.75 -9.00 18.38
C TYR A 103 -18.89 -7.67 17.61
N HIS A 104 -19.60 -6.69 18.17
CA HIS A 104 -19.76 -5.38 17.55
C HIS A 104 -18.44 -4.64 17.44
N LEU A 105 -17.60 -4.73 18.49
CA LEU A 105 -16.26 -4.16 18.48
C LEU A 105 -15.36 -4.83 17.42
N ALA A 106 -15.46 -6.15 17.25
CA ALA A 106 -14.70 -6.88 16.23
C ALA A 106 -15.08 -6.48 14.81
N LEU A 107 -16.38 -6.27 14.54
CA LEU A 107 -16.86 -5.80 13.26
C LEU A 107 -16.32 -4.39 12.97
N TRP A 108 -16.28 -3.52 13.98
CA TRP A 108 -15.66 -2.20 13.90
C TRP A 108 -14.19 -2.26 13.49
N TYR A 109 -13.37 -3.06 14.18
CA TYR A 109 -11.95 -3.21 13.84
C TYR A 109 -11.75 -3.80 12.44
N THR A 110 -12.65 -4.70 12.01
CA THR A 110 -12.62 -5.28 10.66
C THR A 110 -12.86 -4.21 9.58
N VAL A 111 -13.85 -3.34 9.77
CA VAL A 111 -14.14 -2.21 8.86
C VAL A 111 -13.03 -1.17 8.89
N LEU A 112 -12.41 -0.96 10.06
CA LEU A 112 -11.34 0.01 10.21
C LEU A 112 -10.06 -0.44 9.49
N PHE A 113 -9.80 -1.75 9.42
CA PHE A 113 -8.68 -2.31 8.65
C PHE A 113 -8.95 -2.47 7.15
N SER A 114 -10.21 -2.43 6.70
CA SER A 114 -10.53 -2.50 5.26
C SER A 114 -10.31 -1.19 4.50
N GLY A 115 -9.98 -0.08 5.20
CA GLY A 115 -9.61 1.18 4.56
C GLY A 115 -10.74 1.90 3.82
N SER A 116 -11.98 1.47 4.03
CA SER A 116 -13.15 2.03 3.34
C SER A 116 -13.48 3.44 3.85
N PRO A 117 -13.54 4.46 2.98
CA PRO A 117 -13.92 5.82 3.35
C PRO A 117 -15.45 5.92 3.40
N PRO A 118 -16.07 5.50 4.51
CA PRO A 118 -16.90 6.46 5.21
C PRO A 118 -16.86 6.19 6.73
N PHE A 119 -15.73 6.53 7.35
CA PHE A 119 -15.55 6.46 8.81
C PHE A 119 -16.63 7.22 9.59
N LEU A 120 -17.22 8.27 9.01
CA LEU A 120 -18.25 9.08 9.66
C LEU A 120 -19.66 8.45 9.56
N SER A 121 -20.05 7.94 8.39
CA SER A 121 -21.39 7.35 8.20
C SER A 121 -21.50 5.96 8.84
N PHE A 122 -20.44 5.14 8.77
CA PHE A 122 -20.44 3.81 9.39
C PHE A 122 -20.40 3.89 10.91
N SER A 123 -19.66 4.87 11.46
CA SER A 123 -19.60 5.10 12.91
C SER A 123 -20.95 5.49 13.50
N CYS A 124 -21.68 6.39 12.85
CA CYS A 124 -23.00 6.83 13.28
C CYS A 124 -24.05 5.70 13.17
N TYR A 125 -24.06 4.97 12.05
CA TYR A 125 -24.96 3.83 11.85
C TYR A 125 -24.72 2.72 12.88
N PHE A 126 -23.46 2.42 13.16
CA PHE A 126 -23.10 1.37 14.11
C PHE A 126 -23.33 1.80 15.56
N TYR A 127 -23.09 3.07 15.91
CA TYR A 127 -23.41 3.62 17.23
C TYR A 127 -24.92 3.54 17.54
N CYS A 128 -25.77 3.86 16.56
CA CYS A 128 -27.23 3.76 16.70
C CYS A 128 -27.75 2.31 16.81
N ASN A 129 -27.07 1.33 16.21
CA ASN A 129 -27.48 -0.09 16.20
C ASN A 129 -26.75 -0.98 17.22
N ILE A 130 -25.88 -0.42 18.06
CA ILE A 130 -25.22 -1.19 19.13
C ILE A 130 -26.16 -1.30 20.34
N ASP A 131 -26.47 -2.51 20.76
CA ASP A 131 -27.14 -2.77 22.05
C ASP A 131 -26.15 -2.95 23.22
N SER A 132 -24.86 -3.17 22.92
CA SER A 132 -23.82 -3.36 23.93
C SER A 132 -23.42 -2.05 24.63
N SER A 133 -23.60 -2.01 25.96
CA SER A 133 -23.14 -0.92 26.82
C SER A 133 -21.62 -0.76 26.85
N VAL A 134 -20.88 -1.83 26.54
CA VAL A 134 -19.41 -1.81 26.38
C VAL A 134 -19.04 -1.12 25.08
N ALA A 135 -19.62 -1.54 23.95
CA ALA A 135 -19.31 -0.95 22.65
C ALA A 135 -19.74 0.53 22.55
N LYS A 136 -20.89 0.92 23.14
CA LYS A 136 -21.32 2.32 23.24
C LYS A 136 -20.31 3.20 24.00
N ARG A 137 -19.88 2.81 25.21
CA ARG A 137 -18.88 3.56 25.99
C ARG A 137 -17.50 3.58 25.36
N VAL A 138 -17.12 2.49 24.69
CA VAL A 138 -15.87 2.44 23.94
C VAL A 138 -15.94 3.43 22.78
N ILE A 139 -17.03 3.46 22.00
CA ILE A 139 -17.19 4.44 20.93
C ILE A 139 -17.25 5.87 21.48
N ASP A 140 -17.91 6.11 22.61
CA ASP A 140 -17.91 7.42 23.29
C ASP A 140 -16.51 7.84 23.74
N SER A 141 -15.74 6.92 24.33
CA SER A 141 -14.32 7.13 24.66
C SER A 141 -13.48 7.43 23.42
N TRP A 142 -13.91 6.95 22.25
CA TRP A 142 -13.30 7.21 20.95
C TRP A 142 -13.83 8.45 20.24
N THR A 143 -14.98 9.02 20.63
CA THR A 143 -15.42 10.33 20.11
C THR A 143 -14.49 11.48 20.51
N GLY A 144 -13.68 11.29 21.57
CA GLY A 144 -12.54 12.17 21.89
C GLY A 144 -11.37 12.04 20.91
N PHE A 145 -11.31 10.96 20.14
CA PHE A 145 -10.30 10.68 19.11
C PHE A 145 -10.69 11.23 17.72
N ARG A 146 -11.28 12.44 17.68
CA ARG A 146 -11.23 13.28 16.47
C ARG A 146 -9.79 13.43 15.95
N ILE A 147 -8.79 13.25 16.82
CA ILE A 147 -7.36 13.18 16.50
C ILE A 147 -7.02 12.03 15.55
N PHE A 148 -7.67 10.86 15.61
CA PHE A 148 -7.43 9.76 14.66
C PHE A 148 -8.02 10.03 13.29
N ALA A 149 -9.20 10.67 13.24
CA ALA A 149 -9.79 11.13 11.99
C ALA A 149 -8.97 12.28 11.39
N VAL A 150 -8.41 13.18 12.22
CA VAL A 150 -7.47 14.21 11.80
C VAL A 150 -6.16 13.59 11.34
N ILE A 151 -5.59 12.62 12.05
CA ILE A 151 -4.42 11.87 11.56
C ILE A 151 -4.78 11.13 10.29
N TYR A 152 -5.95 10.51 10.14
CA TYR A 152 -6.36 9.84 8.91
C TYR A 152 -6.63 10.83 7.76
N LEU A 153 -7.13 12.04 8.02
CA LEU A 153 -7.31 13.10 7.03
C LEU A 153 -5.97 13.79 6.68
N LEU A 154 -5.02 13.83 7.61
CA LEU A 154 -3.65 14.32 7.44
C LEU A 154 -2.70 13.24 6.87
N ALA A 155 -3.01 11.96 7.10
CA ALA A 155 -2.27 10.76 6.69
C ALA A 155 -2.89 10.08 5.47
N GLN A 156 -4.12 10.48 5.07
CA GLN A 156 -4.46 10.57 3.67
C GLN A 156 -3.36 11.44 3.10
N GLN A 157 -2.36 10.78 2.51
CA GLN A 157 -1.33 11.48 1.78
C GLN A 157 -2.09 12.49 0.90
N PRO A 158 -1.84 13.81 1.00
CA PRO A 158 -2.07 14.61 -0.19
C PRO A 158 -1.40 13.83 -1.31
N VAL A 159 -2.14 13.60 -2.40
CA VAL A 159 -1.66 12.90 -3.61
C VAL A 159 -0.18 13.18 -3.70
N PHE A 160 0.65 12.15 -3.43
CA PHE A 160 2.10 12.32 -3.26
C PHE A 160 2.52 13.30 -4.33
N GLU A 161 3.03 14.46 -3.92
CA GLU A 161 3.49 15.46 -4.87
C GLU A 161 4.63 14.75 -5.59
N GLU A 162 4.31 14.16 -6.74
CA GLU A 162 5.20 13.33 -7.53
C GLU A 162 6.35 14.24 -7.90
N LEU A 163 7.39 14.24 -7.07
CA LEU A 163 8.62 14.94 -7.34
C LEU A 163 9.31 14.15 -8.44
N GLY A 164 8.88 14.44 -9.67
CA GLY A 164 9.25 13.75 -10.88
C GLY A 164 8.62 14.48 -12.06
N ASP A 165 9.35 14.54 -13.16
CA ASP A 165 8.93 15.16 -14.42
C ASP A 165 7.93 14.25 -15.16
N VAL A 166 7.00 13.64 -14.43
CA VAL A 166 5.97 12.76 -14.97
C VAL A 166 4.76 13.60 -15.33
N ASN A 167 4.46 13.68 -16.62
CA ASN A 167 3.28 14.38 -17.09
C ASN A 167 2.03 13.54 -16.82
N LYS A 168 1.08 14.10 -16.06
CA LYS A 168 -0.26 13.50 -15.90
C LYS A 168 -1.04 13.77 -17.17
N LEU A 169 -1.29 12.71 -17.94
CA LEU A 169 -1.89 12.81 -19.26
C LEU A 169 -3.27 12.19 -19.26
N THR A 170 -4.22 12.88 -19.90
CA THR A 170 -5.46 12.22 -20.34
C THR A 170 -5.16 11.29 -21.51
N PRO A 171 -5.95 10.24 -21.73
CA PRO A 171 -5.77 9.35 -22.88
C PRO A 171 -5.75 10.11 -24.21
N LEU A 172 -6.57 11.16 -24.34
CA LEU A 172 -6.61 12.01 -25.53
C LEU A 172 -5.32 12.82 -25.69
N GLN A 173 -4.80 13.42 -24.61
CA GLN A 173 -3.52 14.12 -24.65
C GLN A 173 -2.35 13.19 -24.97
N LEU A 174 -2.38 11.95 -24.49
CA LEU A 174 -1.36 10.95 -24.84
C LEU A 174 -1.42 10.62 -26.33
N GLU A 175 -2.61 10.36 -26.89
CA GLU A 175 -2.79 10.10 -28.33
C GLU A 175 -2.29 11.30 -29.17
N THR A 176 -2.62 12.53 -28.77
CA THR A 176 -2.15 13.75 -29.42
C THR A 176 -0.62 13.88 -29.35
N LEU A 177 -0.01 13.65 -28.18
CA LEU A 177 1.44 13.71 -28.00
C LEU A 177 2.19 12.68 -28.83
N LEU A 178 1.64 11.46 -28.91
CA LEU A 178 2.22 10.40 -29.73
C LEU A 178 2.08 10.74 -31.23
N THR A 179 0.98 11.34 -31.66
CA THR A 179 0.71 11.65 -33.08
C THR A 179 1.43 12.90 -33.57
N GLU A 180 1.57 13.92 -32.72
CA GLU A 180 2.16 15.20 -33.10
C GLU A 180 3.69 15.18 -33.12
N GLY A 181 4.36 14.17 -32.55
CA GLY A 181 5.75 13.80 -32.88
C GLY A 181 6.86 14.84 -32.63
N HIS A 182 6.58 15.97 -31.98
CA HIS A 182 7.52 17.09 -31.88
C HIS A 182 8.20 17.28 -30.51
N THR A 183 7.89 16.46 -29.51
CA THR A 183 8.33 16.69 -28.12
C THR A 183 9.48 15.79 -27.67
N SER A 184 9.36 14.47 -27.82
CA SER A 184 10.39 13.50 -27.40
C SER A 184 10.33 12.23 -28.25
N ARG A 185 11.50 11.64 -28.52
CA ARG A 185 11.65 10.41 -29.32
C ARG A 185 11.06 9.19 -28.62
N TYR A 186 11.29 9.10 -27.30
CA TYR A 186 10.85 8.02 -26.43
C TYR A 186 9.87 8.54 -25.38
N TRP A 187 8.80 7.80 -25.16
CA TRP A 187 7.80 8.07 -24.12
C TRP A 187 7.58 6.83 -23.28
N LEU A 188 7.94 6.88 -22.01
CA LEU A 188 7.60 5.82 -21.06
C LEU A 188 6.33 6.20 -20.30
N VAL A 189 5.28 5.42 -20.46
CA VAL A 189 3.95 5.71 -19.91
C VAL A 189 3.55 4.65 -18.89
N GLU A 190 3.20 5.09 -17.68
CA GLU A 190 2.60 4.25 -16.65
C GLU A 190 1.07 4.31 -16.72
N PHE A 191 0.44 3.16 -16.90
CA PHE A 191 -1.00 2.97 -16.78
C PHE A 191 -1.32 2.40 -15.39
N ARG A 192 -1.99 3.21 -14.56
CA ARG A 192 -2.29 2.87 -13.15
C ARG A 192 -3.78 2.93 -12.85
N ALA A 193 -4.21 2.17 -11.84
CA ALA A 193 -5.53 2.30 -11.23
C ALA A 193 -5.39 2.31 -9.70
N GLN A 194 -5.92 3.34 -9.04
CA GLN A 194 -5.75 3.56 -7.59
C GLN A 194 -6.53 2.58 -6.70
N CYS A 195 -7.15 1.55 -7.28
CA CYS A 195 -7.97 0.58 -6.58
C CYS A 195 -7.18 -0.62 -6.02
N SER A 196 -5.87 -0.73 -6.27
CA SER A 196 -5.03 -1.87 -5.85
C SER A 196 -3.81 -1.43 -5.02
N SER A 197 -3.63 -2.06 -3.85
CA SER A 197 -2.52 -1.79 -2.93
C SER A 197 -1.13 -2.11 -3.51
N THR A 198 -1.05 -3.08 -4.43
CA THR A 198 0.16 -3.40 -5.19
C THR A 198 0.54 -2.25 -6.12
N CYS A 199 -0.45 -1.70 -6.85
CA CYS A 199 -0.25 -0.59 -7.78
C CYS A 199 0.20 0.70 -7.07
N ILE A 200 -0.34 0.96 -5.88
CA ILE A 200 0.08 2.11 -5.05
C ILE A 200 1.56 1.98 -4.65
N ARG A 201 2.02 0.77 -4.33
CA ARG A 201 3.39 0.54 -3.87
C ARG A 201 4.41 0.57 -5.01
N THR A 202 4.06 0.04 -6.18
CA THR A 202 4.95 -0.01 -7.35
C THR A 202 5.03 1.31 -8.11
N SER A 203 3.92 2.07 -8.16
CA SER A 203 3.88 3.39 -8.80
C SER A 203 4.80 4.41 -8.11
N ARG A 204 5.13 4.22 -6.81
CA ARG A 204 6.12 5.05 -6.10
C ARG A 204 7.52 5.04 -6.73
N CYS A 205 7.89 3.97 -7.44
CA CYS A 205 9.20 3.90 -8.07
C CYS A 205 9.28 4.70 -9.38
N PHE A 206 8.14 5.03 -10.00
CA PHE A 206 8.10 5.62 -11.34
C PHE A 206 8.50 7.10 -11.38
N PRO A 207 8.04 7.98 -10.46
CA PRO A 207 8.54 9.36 -10.37
C PRO A 207 10.04 9.43 -10.08
N GLU A 208 10.59 8.52 -9.28
CA GLU A 208 12.04 8.51 -9.05
C GLU A 208 12.85 8.16 -10.30
N LEU A 209 12.27 7.32 -11.19
CA LEU A 209 12.88 7.02 -12.49
C LEU A 209 12.81 8.23 -13.40
N SER A 210 11.71 8.97 -13.42
CA SER A 210 11.61 10.17 -14.26
C SER A 210 12.62 11.23 -13.85
N VAL A 211 12.87 11.46 -12.55
CA VAL A 211 13.92 12.39 -12.10
C VAL A 211 15.31 11.97 -12.61
N THR A 212 15.58 10.67 -12.67
CA THR A 212 16.92 10.15 -12.99
C THR A 212 17.16 10.08 -14.50
N TYR A 213 16.12 9.73 -15.28
CA TYR A 213 16.24 9.39 -16.69
C TYR A 213 15.52 10.37 -17.63
N SER A 214 14.68 11.29 -17.12
CA SER A 214 14.02 12.31 -17.96
C SER A 214 15.09 13.15 -18.66
N ASN A 215 14.94 13.27 -19.98
CA ASN A 215 15.83 14.04 -20.83
C ASN A 215 15.07 14.51 -22.08
N LYS A 216 15.71 15.30 -22.95
CA LYS A 216 15.04 15.84 -24.15
C LYS A 216 14.51 14.76 -25.11
N ASN A 217 15.08 13.56 -25.06
CA ASN A 217 14.70 12.43 -25.92
C ASN A 217 13.74 11.47 -25.23
N LEU A 218 13.72 11.39 -23.89
CA LEU A 218 12.92 10.46 -23.10
C LEU A 218 12.04 11.22 -22.10
N SER A 219 10.73 11.21 -22.36
CA SER A 219 9.71 11.79 -21.48
C SER A 219 8.94 10.71 -20.73
N PHE A 220 8.43 11.07 -19.55
CA PHE A 220 7.65 10.19 -18.69
C PHE A 220 6.20 10.68 -18.61
N GLY A 221 5.25 9.75 -18.67
CA GLY A 221 3.82 10.03 -18.57
C GLY A 221 3.10 9.07 -17.63
N SER A 222 2.02 9.54 -17.01
CA SER A 222 1.12 8.67 -16.25
C SER A 222 -0.33 8.87 -16.68
N VAL A 223 -1.05 7.76 -16.85
CA VAL A 223 -2.47 7.71 -17.22
C VAL A 223 -3.23 6.93 -16.15
N ASP A 224 -4.25 7.57 -15.57
CA ASP A 224 -5.11 6.95 -14.56
C ASP A 224 -6.30 6.24 -15.23
N LEU A 225 -6.19 4.92 -15.35
CA LEU A 225 -7.24 4.05 -15.88
C LEU A 225 -8.45 3.94 -14.93
N GLY A 226 -8.29 4.30 -13.65
CA GLY A 226 -9.40 4.39 -12.70
C GLY A 226 -10.36 5.53 -13.05
N LEU A 227 -9.85 6.62 -13.64
CA LEU A 227 -10.66 7.73 -14.13
C LEU A 227 -11.17 7.50 -15.56
N PHE A 228 -10.41 6.78 -16.38
CA PHE A 228 -10.71 6.56 -17.81
C PHE A 228 -10.68 5.07 -18.17
N PRO A 229 -11.67 4.26 -17.73
CA PRO A 229 -11.68 2.81 -17.99
C PRO A 229 -11.75 2.48 -19.48
N ASN A 230 -12.43 3.31 -20.27
CA ASN A 230 -12.57 3.14 -21.72
C ASN A 230 -11.24 3.24 -22.49
N ALA A 231 -10.21 3.85 -21.89
CA ALA A 231 -8.89 3.93 -22.50
C ALA A 231 -8.13 2.61 -22.40
N ALA A 232 -8.43 1.76 -21.41
CA ALA A 232 -7.71 0.51 -21.21
C ALA A 232 -7.86 -0.43 -22.41
N GLU A 233 -9.06 -0.56 -22.97
CA GLU A 233 -9.31 -1.38 -24.17
C GLU A 233 -8.51 -0.90 -25.38
N ARG A 234 -8.34 0.42 -25.53
CA ARG A 234 -7.57 1.01 -26.65
C ARG A 234 -6.09 0.64 -26.62
N PHE A 235 -5.52 0.50 -25.43
CA PHE A 235 -4.13 0.06 -25.22
C PHE A 235 -4.02 -1.46 -24.99
N GLY A 236 -5.10 -2.22 -25.21
CA GLY A 236 -5.11 -3.67 -25.04
C GLY A 236 -4.91 -4.13 -23.59
N ILE A 237 -5.32 -3.32 -22.62
CA ILE A 237 -5.26 -3.62 -21.18
C ILE A 237 -6.64 -4.10 -20.73
N SER A 238 -6.72 -5.34 -20.25
CA SER A 238 -7.97 -5.93 -19.77
C SER A 238 -8.22 -5.53 -18.32
N LEU A 239 -9.22 -4.69 -18.07
CA LEU A 239 -9.67 -4.36 -16.71
C LEU A 239 -10.61 -5.43 -16.12
N SER A 240 -11.14 -6.33 -16.95
CA SER A 240 -11.99 -7.45 -16.56
C SER A 240 -11.14 -8.67 -16.22
N GLY A 241 -11.21 -9.17 -14.98
CA GLY A 241 -10.53 -10.41 -14.59
C GLY A 241 -9.36 -10.27 -13.60
N GLY A 242 -9.43 -9.34 -12.63
CA GLY A 242 -8.57 -9.38 -11.44
C GLY A 242 -7.44 -8.35 -11.35
N MET A 243 -7.34 -7.38 -12.27
CA MET A 243 -6.35 -6.29 -12.23
C MET A 243 -4.88 -6.75 -12.06
N ASN A 244 -4.57 -8.03 -12.33
CA ASN A 244 -3.25 -8.62 -12.15
C ASN A 244 -2.18 -8.02 -13.09
N GLN A 245 -2.62 -7.33 -14.15
CA GLN A 245 -1.77 -6.70 -15.15
C GLN A 245 -1.38 -5.26 -14.80
N LEU A 246 -1.93 -4.69 -13.73
CA LEU A 246 -1.68 -3.31 -13.31
C LEU A 246 -0.64 -3.24 -12.17
N PRO A 247 0.27 -2.24 -12.18
CA PRO A 247 0.43 -1.21 -13.22
C PRO A 247 1.09 -1.78 -14.48
N THR A 248 0.70 -1.24 -15.63
CA THR A 248 1.31 -1.57 -16.93
C THR A 248 2.18 -0.41 -17.38
N TYR A 249 3.41 -0.69 -17.78
CA TYR A 249 4.37 0.25 -18.33
C TYR A 249 4.50 -0.01 -19.82
N ILE A 250 4.38 1.03 -20.64
CA ILE A 250 4.54 0.94 -22.09
C ILE A 250 5.56 1.99 -22.54
N LEU A 251 6.56 1.55 -23.30
CA LEU A 251 7.55 2.40 -23.93
C LEU A 251 7.17 2.59 -25.40
N PHE A 252 6.97 3.85 -25.79
CA PHE A 252 6.72 4.26 -27.16
C PHE A 252 7.98 4.88 -27.76
N GLU A 253 8.31 4.53 -29.00
CA GLU A 253 9.28 5.22 -29.84
C GLU A 253 8.55 5.75 -31.08
N ASN A 254 8.60 7.06 -31.32
CA ASN A 254 7.97 7.69 -32.50
C ASN A 254 6.52 7.21 -32.76
N ALA A 255 5.66 7.27 -31.74
CA ALA A 255 4.26 6.82 -31.77
C ALA A 255 4.02 5.30 -31.88
N THR A 256 5.08 4.48 -31.89
CA THR A 256 4.96 3.01 -31.97
C THR A 256 5.31 2.36 -30.64
N GLU A 257 4.52 1.37 -30.23
CA GLU A 257 4.79 0.59 -29.02
C GLU A 257 5.99 -0.35 -29.27
N VAL A 258 7.10 -0.12 -28.56
CA VAL A 258 8.34 -0.90 -28.70
C VAL A 258 8.41 -2.00 -27.66
N ALA A 259 8.05 -1.68 -26.42
CA ALA A 259 8.12 -2.61 -25.30
C ALA A 259 6.99 -2.34 -24.31
N ARG A 260 6.51 -3.41 -23.68
CA ARG A 260 5.53 -3.34 -22.60
C ARG A 260 5.94 -4.23 -21.44
N PHE A 261 5.46 -3.87 -20.26
CA PHE A 261 5.59 -4.68 -19.06
C PHE A 261 4.35 -4.50 -18.18
N PRO A 262 3.65 -5.57 -17.77
CA PRO A 262 3.87 -6.98 -18.10
C PRO A 262 3.56 -7.32 -19.57
N GLU A 263 4.18 -8.38 -20.12
CA GLU A 263 3.91 -8.84 -21.49
C GLU A 263 2.51 -9.49 -21.63
N TRP A 264 2.02 -9.60 -22.88
CA TRP A 264 0.75 -10.26 -23.18
C TRP A 264 0.76 -11.71 -22.69
N GLY A 265 -0.24 -12.13 -21.91
CA GLY A 265 -0.33 -13.50 -21.40
C GLY A 265 0.44 -13.78 -20.11
N PHE A 266 0.78 -12.76 -19.32
CA PHE A 266 1.33 -12.89 -17.95
C PHE A 266 0.36 -13.52 -16.92
N GLU A 267 -0.60 -14.33 -17.35
CA GLU A 267 -1.42 -15.17 -16.48
C GLU A 267 -0.93 -16.61 -16.49
N ALA A 268 -0.70 -17.12 -15.28
CA ALA A 268 -0.55 -18.53 -14.91
C ALA A 268 0.79 -19.22 -15.18
N LYS A 269 1.87 -18.81 -14.46
CA LYS A 269 2.80 -19.77 -13.81
C LYS A 269 3.75 -19.07 -12.84
N ALA A 270 3.51 -19.30 -11.55
CA ALA A 270 4.31 -18.92 -10.36
C ALA A 270 3.98 -17.57 -9.67
N PRO A 271 4.11 -17.48 -8.34
CA PRO A 271 3.99 -16.23 -7.61
C PRO A 271 5.21 -15.37 -7.94
N TYR A 272 5.01 -14.30 -8.71
CA TYR A 272 6.12 -13.45 -9.14
C TYR A 272 6.67 -12.62 -7.98
N PRO A 273 7.99 -12.41 -7.93
CA PRO A 273 8.60 -11.52 -6.96
C PRO A 273 8.19 -10.06 -7.20
N PRO A 274 8.11 -9.23 -6.14
CA PRO A 274 7.63 -7.85 -6.22
C PRO A 274 8.39 -7.02 -7.26
N LEU A 275 7.65 -6.22 -8.04
CA LEU A 275 8.22 -5.28 -9.01
C LEU A 275 9.17 -4.33 -8.28
N THR A 276 10.43 -4.31 -8.71
CA THR A 276 11.48 -3.47 -8.12
C THR A 276 11.99 -2.52 -9.18
N LYS A 277 12.38 -1.29 -8.80
CA LYS A 277 12.97 -0.26 -9.67
C LYS A 277 14.00 -0.81 -10.67
N GLY A 278 14.91 -1.66 -10.20
CA GLY A 278 15.96 -2.27 -11.04
C GLY A 278 15.45 -3.22 -12.13
N ARG A 279 14.25 -3.80 -12.01
CA ARG A 279 13.66 -4.62 -13.10
C ARG A 279 13.12 -3.73 -14.22
N ILE A 280 12.49 -2.61 -13.90
CA ILE A 280 11.99 -1.65 -14.89
C ILE A 280 13.16 -1.08 -15.70
N VAL A 281 14.22 -0.63 -15.02
CA VAL A 281 15.43 -0.10 -15.67
C VAL A 281 16.05 -1.09 -16.64
N ARG A 282 16.18 -2.37 -16.24
CA ARG A 282 16.74 -3.41 -17.11
C ARG A 282 15.81 -3.78 -18.26
N HIS A 283 14.51 -3.88 -18.01
CA HIS A 283 13.54 -4.33 -19.02
C HIS A 283 13.38 -3.31 -20.15
N PHE A 284 13.38 -2.02 -19.82
CA PHE A 284 13.28 -0.93 -20.80
C PHE A 284 14.65 -0.39 -21.25
N GLU A 285 15.75 -1.03 -20.83
CA GLU A 285 17.12 -0.61 -21.12
C GLU A 285 17.36 0.91 -20.88
N LEU A 286 16.79 1.48 -19.82
CA LEU A 286 16.82 2.94 -19.60
C LEU A 286 18.25 3.50 -19.49
N ASP A 287 19.17 2.73 -18.93
CA ASP A 287 20.59 3.08 -18.85
C ASP A 287 21.22 3.23 -20.25
N ARG A 288 20.81 2.41 -21.22
CA ARG A 288 21.28 2.47 -22.59
C ARG A 288 20.72 3.70 -23.31
N LEU A 289 19.43 3.97 -23.16
CA LEU A 289 18.80 5.16 -23.75
C LEU A 289 19.45 6.46 -23.22
N LEU A 290 19.80 6.49 -21.94
CA LEU A 290 20.54 7.61 -21.35
C LEU A 290 21.95 7.73 -21.94
N LEU A 291 22.66 6.63 -22.10
CA LEU A 291 24.00 6.61 -22.71
C LEU A 291 23.98 7.02 -24.19
N GLU A 292 22.96 6.62 -24.95
CA GLU A 292 22.79 7.04 -26.35
C GLU A 292 22.58 8.56 -26.45
N TYR A 293 21.75 9.12 -25.55
CA TYR A 293 21.57 10.57 -25.43
C TYR A 293 22.87 11.31 -25.08
N VAL A 294 23.62 10.85 -24.07
CA VAL A 294 24.90 11.46 -23.67
C VAL A 294 25.93 11.41 -24.80
N ASN A 295 25.91 10.34 -25.60
CA ASN A 295 26.78 10.17 -26.76
C ASN A 295 26.30 10.93 -28.02
N GLY A 296 25.19 11.67 -27.94
CA GLY A 296 24.68 12.51 -29.03
C GLY A 296 24.14 11.74 -30.25
N LYS A 297 23.66 10.50 -30.04
CA LYS A 297 23.02 9.67 -31.07
C LYS A 297 21.50 9.66 -30.91
#